data_AF-A0A0L0FGU1-F1
#
_entry.id   AF-A0A0L0FGU1-F1
#
_cell.length_a   1.000
_cell.length_b   1.000
_cell.length_c   1.000
_cell.angle_alpha   90.00
_cell.angle_beta   90.00
_cell.angle_gamma   90.00
#
_symmetry.space_group_name_H-M   'P 1'
#
loop_
_entity.id
_entity.type
_entity.pdbx_description
1 polymer ?
#
loop_
_entity_poly.entity_id
_entity_poly.type
_entity_poly.pdbx_seq_one_letter_code
_entity_poly.pdbx_strand_id
1 'polypeptide(L)'
;MTGAAHTYDQIVWGPGNAQSIAENKRQGKKSCTKPATAELGCVSPLLIVPGDWTDVELEHVAAQIAGTVTNNNSYNCVAGKVLIIDGQWDLKDKFIGCVEAALARVPTRNPYYPGSKDRYSHLQSAYQERFEPIDQPSQDKAHLQVGRVKGLLNSEVDSD
;
A
#
# COMPACT_ATOMS: atom_id res chain seq x y z
N MET A 1 0.96 21.06 1.78
CA MET A 1 1.46 20.45 0.53
C MET A 1 1.07 18.99 0.48
N THR A 2 0.85 18.44 -0.70
CA THR A 2 0.55 17.01 -0.88
C THR A 2 1.64 16.40 -1.76
N GLY A 3 2.19 15.26 -1.37
CA GLY A 3 3.28 14.64 -2.12
C GLY A 3 4.08 13.62 -1.31
N ALA A 4 5.36 13.46 -1.64
CA ALA A 4 6.24 12.54 -0.92
C ALA A 4 6.83 13.19 0.34
N ALA A 5 6.97 12.41 1.42
CA ALA A 5 7.64 12.85 2.64
C ALA A 5 9.07 13.36 2.37
N HIS A 6 9.78 12.71 1.47
CA HIS A 6 11.10 13.15 1.02
C HIS A 6 11.09 14.59 0.49
N THR A 7 10.13 14.95 -0.37
CA THR A 7 10.04 16.31 -0.91
C THR A 7 9.72 17.33 0.16
N TYR A 8 8.81 17.03 1.08
CA TYR A 8 8.52 17.89 2.22
C TYR A 8 9.77 18.13 3.06
N ASP A 9 10.52 17.07 3.33
CA ASP A 9 11.70 17.16 4.16
C ASP A 9 12.79 18.06 3.56
N GLN A 10 13.03 17.93 2.26
CA GLN A 10 13.99 18.78 1.52
C GLN A 10 13.58 20.27 1.58
N ILE A 11 12.28 20.58 1.59
CA ILE A 11 11.76 21.95 1.66
C ILE A 11 11.85 22.51 3.09
N VAL A 12 11.38 21.77 4.09
CA VAL A 12 11.23 22.26 5.47
C VAL A 12 12.56 22.18 6.22
N TRP A 13 13.27 21.08 6.11
CA TRP A 13 14.52 20.82 6.84
C TRP A 13 15.77 21.13 6.02
N GLY A 14 15.58 21.45 4.74
CA GLY A 14 16.65 21.85 3.83
C GLY A 14 17.22 20.69 3.02
N PRO A 15 17.96 21.01 1.94
CA PRO A 15 18.49 20.00 1.05
C PRO A 15 19.54 19.13 1.75
N GLY A 16 19.52 17.82 1.52
CA GLY A 16 20.48 16.91 2.15
C GLY A 16 20.16 15.44 1.98
N ASN A 17 21.04 14.60 2.53
CA ASN A 17 20.78 13.16 2.68
C ASN A 17 19.93 12.88 3.93
N ALA A 18 19.45 11.64 4.05
CA ALA A 18 18.58 11.22 5.16
C ALA A 18 19.17 11.51 6.54
N GLN A 19 20.50 11.32 6.72
CA GLN A 19 21.18 11.57 7.99
C GLN A 19 21.17 13.06 8.35
N SER A 20 21.55 13.94 7.41
CA SER A 20 21.57 15.39 7.63
C SER A 20 20.18 15.97 7.88
N ILE A 21 19.15 15.45 7.20
CA ILE A 21 17.76 15.85 7.41
C ILE A 21 17.27 15.41 8.79
N ALA A 22 17.60 14.18 9.21
CA ALA A 22 17.26 13.67 10.55
C ALA A 22 17.94 14.52 11.65
N GLU A 23 19.18 14.93 11.45
CA GLU A 23 19.88 15.86 12.35
C GLU A 23 19.13 17.20 12.47
N ASN A 24 18.79 17.81 11.33
CA ASN A 24 18.08 19.08 11.30
C ASN A 24 16.71 18.97 11.99
N LYS A 25 15.99 17.87 11.80
CA LYS A 25 14.75 17.56 12.53
C LYS A 25 14.98 17.52 14.04
N ARG A 26 15.97 16.75 14.50
CA ARG A 26 16.30 16.60 15.92
C ARG A 26 16.71 17.93 16.57
N GLN A 27 17.43 18.77 15.85
CA GLN A 27 17.86 20.10 16.31
C GLN A 27 16.79 21.19 16.12
N GLY A 28 15.66 20.89 15.47
CA GLY A 28 14.65 21.90 15.12
C GLY A 28 15.14 22.93 14.09
N LYS A 29 16.21 22.64 13.35
CA LYS A 29 16.87 23.55 12.40
C LYS A 29 16.15 23.53 11.05
N LYS A 30 15.07 24.30 10.94
CA LYS A 30 14.30 24.44 9.69
C LYS A 30 15.03 25.36 8.69
N SER A 31 15.03 24.95 7.42
CA SER A 31 15.43 25.80 6.29
C SER A 31 14.28 26.74 5.89
N CYS A 32 13.04 26.24 5.88
CA CYS A 32 11.84 27.03 5.66
C CYS A 32 11.08 27.24 6.99
N THR A 33 11.04 28.47 7.46
CA THR A 33 10.37 28.83 8.74
C THR A 33 8.89 29.14 8.59
N LYS A 34 8.37 29.23 7.36
CA LYS A 34 6.93 29.43 7.12
C LYS A 34 6.14 28.22 7.63
N PRO A 35 4.99 28.42 8.31
CA PRO A 35 4.10 27.33 8.65
C PRO A 35 3.70 26.54 7.41
N ALA A 36 3.78 25.21 7.49
CA ALA A 36 3.39 24.30 6.43
C ALA A 36 2.63 23.13 7.04
N THR A 37 1.48 22.80 6.47
CA THR A 37 0.79 21.52 6.68
C THR A 37 1.10 20.58 5.53
N ALA A 38 1.08 19.27 5.76
CA ALA A 38 1.42 18.31 4.71
C ALA A 38 0.67 16.98 4.81
N GLU A 39 0.33 16.43 3.64
CA GLU A 39 -0.25 15.09 3.43
C GLU A 39 0.72 14.29 2.56
N LEU A 40 1.37 13.28 3.15
CA LEU A 40 2.62 12.71 2.62
C LEU A 40 2.52 11.26 2.11
N GLY A 41 1.29 10.83 1.79
CA GLY A 41 0.96 9.44 1.47
C GLY A 41 0.75 8.59 2.73
N CYS A 42 0.14 7.42 2.58
CA CYS A 42 -0.15 6.51 3.67
C CYS A 42 -0.08 5.04 3.20
N VAL A 43 0.19 4.15 4.14
CA VAL A 43 -0.04 2.72 4.01
C VAL A 43 -1.33 2.41 4.78
N SER A 44 -2.48 2.48 4.10
CA SER A 44 -3.78 2.41 4.77
C SER A 44 -4.15 0.95 5.11
N PRO A 45 -4.36 0.60 6.40
CA PRO A 45 -4.80 -0.72 6.79
C PRO A 45 -6.32 -0.89 6.63
N LEU A 46 -6.75 -2.10 6.29
CA LEU A 46 -8.13 -2.54 6.24
C LEU A 46 -8.28 -3.67 7.26
N LEU A 47 -9.03 -3.41 8.34
CA LEU A 47 -9.24 -4.36 9.43
C LEU A 47 -10.55 -5.10 9.19
N ILE A 48 -10.48 -6.43 9.18
CA ILE A 48 -11.64 -7.30 9.00
C ILE A 48 -12.03 -7.85 10.36
N VAL A 49 -13.26 -7.56 10.77
CA VAL A 49 -13.82 -8.07 12.02
C VAL A 49 -14.45 -9.42 11.75
N PRO A 50 -14.00 -10.51 12.42
CA PRO A 50 -14.58 -11.84 12.27
C PRO A 50 -16.07 -11.88 12.60
N GLY A 51 -16.79 -12.76 11.90
CA GLY A 51 -18.20 -13.07 12.18
C GLY A 51 -18.73 -14.18 11.28
N ASP A 52 -19.97 -14.56 11.50
CA ASP A 52 -20.69 -15.57 10.72
C ASP A 52 -21.23 -14.96 9.43
N TRP A 53 -20.34 -14.67 8.50
CA TRP A 53 -20.70 -14.03 7.24
C TRP A 53 -21.21 -15.05 6.23
N THR A 54 -22.25 -14.65 5.50
CA THR A 54 -22.71 -15.36 4.31
C THR A 54 -21.76 -15.16 3.14
N ASP A 55 -21.88 -16.01 2.12
CA ASP A 55 -21.09 -15.94 0.90
C ASP A 55 -21.26 -14.60 0.17
N VAL A 56 -22.48 -14.06 0.18
CA VAL A 56 -22.80 -12.76 -0.42
C VAL A 56 -22.12 -11.62 0.32
N GLU A 57 -22.05 -11.67 1.66
CA GLU A 57 -21.35 -10.66 2.46
C GLU A 57 -19.84 -10.71 2.24
N LEU A 58 -19.26 -11.91 2.18
CA LEU A 58 -17.84 -12.12 1.85
C LEU A 58 -17.50 -11.49 0.49
N GLU A 59 -18.30 -11.79 -0.53
CA GLU A 59 -18.12 -11.25 -1.89
C GLU A 59 -18.32 -9.73 -1.94
N HIS A 60 -19.30 -9.20 -1.20
CA HIS A 60 -19.58 -7.78 -1.14
C HIS A 60 -18.38 -7.00 -0.58
N VAL A 61 -17.86 -7.43 0.57
CA VAL A 61 -16.70 -6.79 1.21
C VAL A 61 -15.45 -6.96 0.35
N ALA A 62 -15.25 -8.13 -0.26
CA ALA A 62 -14.15 -8.37 -1.19
C ALA A 62 -14.18 -7.40 -2.39
N ALA A 63 -15.36 -7.12 -2.94
CA ALA A 63 -15.52 -6.15 -4.03
C ALA A 63 -15.17 -4.72 -3.59
N GLN A 64 -15.58 -4.31 -2.38
CA GLN A 64 -15.19 -3.01 -1.82
C GLN A 64 -13.67 -2.90 -1.69
N ILE A 65 -13.01 -3.92 -1.13
CA ILE A 65 -11.55 -3.96 -1.00
C ILE A 65 -10.88 -3.82 -2.37
N ALA A 66 -11.28 -4.62 -3.35
CA ALA A 66 -10.74 -4.55 -4.70
C ALA A 66 -10.90 -3.14 -5.30
N GLY A 67 -12.03 -2.48 -5.06
CA GLY A 67 -12.26 -1.08 -5.43
C GLY A 67 -11.26 -0.12 -4.76
N THR A 68 -11.08 -0.21 -3.44
CA THR A 68 -10.12 0.66 -2.72
C THR A 68 -8.68 0.49 -3.19
N VAL A 69 -8.28 -0.73 -3.56
CA VAL A 69 -6.93 -1.06 -4.03
C VAL A 69 -6.71 -0.55 -5.45
N THR A 70 -7.68 -0.79 -6.35
CA THR A 70 -7.47 -0.61 -7.80
C THR A 70 -7.94 0.74 -8.33
N ASN A 71 -8.74 1.49 -7.58
CA ASN A 71 -9.16 2.83 -7.96
C ASN A 71 -7.93 3.73 -8.25
N ASN A 72 -7.98 4.46 -9.35
CA ASN A 72 -6.86 5.26 -9.87
C ASN A 72 -5.52 4.51 -9.93
N ASN A 73 -5.54 3.21 -10.26
CA ASN A 73 -4.37 2.34 -10.29
C ASN A 73 -3.58 2.33 -8.97
N SER A 74 -4.29 2.39 -7.84
CA SER A 74 -3.73 2.47 -6.49
C SER A 74 -2.93 3.73 -6.16
N TYR A 75 -2.95 4.72 -7.05
CA TYR A 75 -2.33 6.04 -6.87
C TYR A 75 -3.28 7.00 -6.14
N ASN A 76 -3.76 6.54 -4.99
CA ASN A 76 -4.55 7.33 -4.06
C ASN A 76 -3.89 7.22 -2.68
N CYS A 77 -3.78 8.33 -1.94
CA CYS A 77 -3.18 8.34 -0.61
C CYS A 77 -3.94 7.46 0.38
N VAL A 78 -5.25 7.28 0.19
CA VAL A 78 -6.13 6.45 1.04
C VAL A 78 -6.38 5.04 0.49
N ALA A 79 -5.69 4.63 -0.59
CA ALA A 79 -5.87 3.28 -1.12
C ALA A 79 -5.49 2.24 -0.06
N GLY A 80 -6.31 1.18 0.07
CA GLY A 80 -5.99 0.06 0.95
C GLY A 80 -4.69 -0.61 0.54
N LYS A 81 -3.76 -0.78 1.48
CA LYS A 81 -2.43 -1.37 1.23
C LYS A 81 -2.15 -2.60 2.09
N VAL A 82 -2.79 -2.71 3.25
CA VAL A 82 -2.58 -3.80 4.20
C VAL A 82 -3.94 -4.34 4.61
N LEU A 83 -4.15 -5.65 4.46
CA LEU A 83 -5.36 -6.33 4.91
C LEU A 83 -5.02 -7.09 6.20
N ILE A 84 -5.72 -6.76 7.28
CA ILE A 84 -5.52 -7.36 8.60
C ILE A 84 -6.74 -8.22 8.90
N ILE A 85 -6.51 -9.53 9.07
CA ILE A 85 -7.54 -10.53 9.31
C ILE A 85 -7.10 -11.36 10.52
N ASP A 86 -8.06 -11.73 11.37
CA ASP A 86 -7.81 -12.68 12.44
C ASP A 86 -7.38 -14.05 11.87
N GLY A 87 -6.24 -14.54 12.33
CA GLY A 87 -5.69 -15.82 11.92
C GLY A 87 -6.57 -17.03 12.29
N GLN A 88 -7.40 -16.89 13.32
CA GLN A 88 -8.30 -17.92 13.86
C GLN A 88 -9.73 -17.86 13.31
N TRP A 89 -10.03 -16.91 12.42
CA TRP A 89 -11.36 -16.83 11.83
C TRP A 89 -11.62 -17.95 10.83
N ASP A 90 -12.68 -18.72 11.06
CA ASP A 90 -13.03 -19.90 10.25
C ASP A 90 -13.26 -19.58 8.76
N LEU A 91 -13.73 -18.37 8.43
CA LEU A 91 -13.98 -17.95 7.04
C LEU A 91 -12.78 -17.24 6.40
N LYS A 92 -11.63 -17.11 7.08
CA LYS A 92 -10.45 -16.36 6.61
C LYS A 92 -10.02 -16.76 5.20
N ASP A 93 -9.81 -18.05 4.96
CA ASP A 93 -9.27 -18.52 3.68
C ASP A 93 -10.29 -18.32 2.55
N LYS A 94 -11.59 -18.52 2.84
CA LYS A 94 -12.68 -18.23 1.91
C LYS A 94 -12.74 -16.74 1.57
N PHE A 95 -12.64 -15.88 2.58
CA PHE A 95 -12.63 -14.44 2.41
C PHE A 95 -11.45 -13.96 1.56
N ILE A 96 -10.23 -14.46 1.84
CA ILE A 96 -9.05 -14.16 1.04
C ILE A 96 -9.28 -14.57 -0.42
N GLY A 97 -9.83 -15.76 -0.66
CA GLY A 97 -10.20 -16.21 -2.00
C GLY A 97 -11.20 -15.28 -2.70
N CYS A 98 -12.21 -14.77 -2.00
CA CYS A 98 -13.14 -13.77 -2.53
C CYS A 98 -12.43 -12.47 -2.92
N VAL A 99 -11.50 -11.99 -2.09
CA VAL A 99 -10.69 -10.78 -2.37
C VAL A 99 -9.82 -10.97 -3.62
N GLU A 100 -9.14 -12.12 -3.72
CA GLU A 100 -8.35 -12.46 -4.91
C GLU A 100 -9.21 -12.52 -6.17
N ALA A 101 -10.35 -13.21 -6.11
CA ALA A 101 -11.28 -13.29 -7.23
C ALA A 101 -11.81 -11.91 -7.63
N ALA A 102 -12.07 -11.01 -6.67
CA ALA A 102 -12.50 -9.65 -6.94
C ALA A 102 -11.40 -8.82 -7.61
N LEU A 103 -10.15 -8.89 -7.12
CA LEU A 103 -9.00 -8.22 -7.73
C LEU A 103 -8.70 -8.76 -9.13
N ALA A 104 -8.82 -10.08 -9.32
CA ALA A 104 -8.59 -10.75 -10.58
C ALA A 104 -9.53 -10.27 -11.69
N ARG A 105 -10.76 -9.87 -11.36
CA ARG A 105 -11.72 -9.35 -12.34
C ARG A 105 -11.39 -7.92 -12.82
N VAL A 106 -10.50 -7.20 -12.13
CA VAL A 106 -10.18 -5.82 -12.49
C VAL A 106 -9.11 -5.80 -13.59
N PRO A 107 -9.35 -5.16 -14.75
CA PRO A 107 -8.33 -5.03 -15.79
C PRO A 107 -7.11 -4.25 -15.32
N THR A 108 -5.92 -4.66 -15.76
CA THR A 108 -4.67 -3.95 -15.48
C THR A 108 -4.63 -2.59 -16.20
N ARG A 109 -3.89 -1.62 -15.64
CA ARG A 109 -3.75 -0.28 -16.22
C ARG A 109 -2.27 0.13 -16.30
N ASN A 110 -1.97 1.07 -17.20
CA ASN A 110 -0.62 1.59 -17.36
C ASN A 110 -0.19 2.36 -16.10
N PRO A 111 0.93 2.00 -15.45
CA PRO A 111 1.46 2.78 -14.34
C PRO A 111 1.99 4.14 -14.83
N TYR A 112 1.33 5.24 -14.45
CA TYR A 112 1.71 6.56 -14.94
C TYR A 112 2.84 7.25 -14.16
N TYR A 113 3.05 6.91 -12.87
CA TYR A 113 4.13 7.54 -12.10
C TYR A 113 5.50 6.90 -12.39
N PRO A 114 6.57 7.71 -12.53
CA PRO A 114 7.94 7.21 -12.62
C PRO A 114 8.31 6.28 -11.46
N GLY A 115 9.16 5.29 -11.74
CA GLY A 115 9.65 4.32 -10.76
C GLY A 115 8.58 3.35 -10.21
N SER A 116 7.37 3.31 -10.78
CA SER A 116 6.33 2.38 -10.32
C SER A 116 6.66 0.92 -10.62
N LYS A 117 7.28 0.67 -11.78
CA LYS A 117 7.81 -0.66 -12.14
C LYS A 117 8.95 -1.07 -11.20
N ASP A 118 9.88 -0.17 -10.92
CA ASP A 118 10.98 -0.44 -9.99
C ASP A 118 10.49 -0.77 -8.58
N ARG A 119 9.50 -0.02 -8.08
CA ARG A 119 8.86 -0.29 -6.78
C ARG A 119 8.16 -1.66 -6.76
N TYR A 120 7.47 -2.02 -7.84
CA TYR A 120 6.84 -3.33 -7.97
C TYR A 120 7.89 -4.45 -7.96
N SER A 121 8.92 -4.34 -8.79
CA SER A 121 10.04 -5.30 -8.83
C SER A 121 10.77 -5.40 -7.50
N HIS A 122 10.92 -4.28 -6.78
CA HIS A 122 11.51 -4.28 -5.45
C HIS A 122 10.67 -5.07 -4.44
N LEU A 123 9.33 -4.92 -4.47
CA LEU A 123 8.44 -5.73 -3.64
C LEU A 123 8.57 -7.22 -3.98
N GLN A 124 8.62 -7.57 -5.26
CA GLN A 124 8.83 -8.96 -5.69
C GLN A 124 10.14 -9.53 -5.14
N SER A 125 11.24 -8.81 -5.30
CA SER A 125 12.56 -9.24 -4.84
C SER A 125 12.69 -9.29 -3.32
N ALA A 126 12.06 -8.35 -2.60
CA ALA A 126 12.14 -8.26 -1.15
C ALA A 126 11.32 -9.36 -0.44
N TYR A 127 10.20 -9.78 -1.03
CA TYR A 127 9.29 -10.74 -0.42
C TYR A 127 9.31 -12.14 -1.04
N GLN A 128 9.95 -12.32 -2.20
CA GLN A 128 10.25 -13.61 -2.82
C GLN A 128 9.03 -14.55 -2.85
N GLU A 129 9.10 -15.74 -2.24
CA GLU A 129 8.02 -16.74 -2.19
C GLU A 129 6.75 -16.26 -1.47
N ARG A 130 6.83 -15.17 -0.69
CA ARG A 130 5.67 -14.54 -0.06
C ARG A 130 4.94 -13.57 -0.99
N PHE A 131 5.57 -13.15 -2.09
CA PHE A 131 4.93 -12.34 -3.12
C PHE A 131 4.23 -13.22 -4.14
N GLU A 132 2.97 -12.93 -4.43
CA GLU A 132 2.19 -13.63 -5.45
C GLU A 132 1.46 -12.63 -6.35
N PRO A 133 1.66 -12.69 -7.69
CA PRO A 133 0.85 -11.93 -8.61
C PRO A 133 -0.58 -12.51 -8.67
N ILE A 134 -1.57 -11.63 -8.68
CA ILE A 134 -2.98 -12.00 -8.91
C ILE A 134 -3.21 -11.96 -10.42
N ASP A 135 -3.75 -13.06 -10.96
CA ASP A 135 -4.08 -13.13 -12.37
C ASP A 135 -5.18 -12.13 -12.72
N GLN A 136 -5.00 -11.38 -13.81
CA GLN A 136 -5.89 -10.29 -14.20
C GLN A 136 -5.97 -10.20 -15.73
N PRO A 137 -7.12 -9.78 -16.31
CA PRO A 137 -7.23 -9.44 -17.72
C PRO A 137 -6.19 -8.38 -18.08
N SER A 138 -5.14 -8.81 -18.78
CA SER A 138 -4.06 -7.93 -19.20
C SER A 138 -4.47 -7.19 -20.46
N GLN A 139 -4.47 -5.85 -20.40
CA GLN A 139 -4.70 -5.01 -21.58
C GLN A 139 -3.42 -4.73 -22.37
N ASP A 140 -2.25 -4.77 -21.70
CA ASP A 140 -0.93 -4.53 -22.29
C ASP A 140 0.15 -5.19 -21.41
N LYS A 141 1.21 -5.74 -22.01
CA LYS A 141 2.39 -6.26 -21.30
C LYS A 141 3.13 -5.20 -20.49
N ALA A 142 2.95 -3.92 -20.81
CA ALA A 142 3.54 -2.81 -20.08
C ALA A 142 2.80 -2.49 -18.76
N HIS A 143 1.58 -2.97 -18.58
CA HIS A 143 0.79 -2.76 -17.38
C HIS A 143 1.32 -3.61 -16.21
N LEU A 144 1.14 -3.12 -14.99
CA LEU A 144 1.44 -3.87 -13.78
C LEU A 144 0.19 -4.63 -13.31
N GLN A 145 0.40 -5.87 -12.86
CA GLN A 145 -0.62 -6.64 -12.16
C GLN A 145 -0.69 -6.21 -10.69
N VAL A 146 -1.77 -6.60 -10.03
CA VAL A 146 -1.82 -6.57 -8.57
C VAL A 146 -0.98 -7.72 -8.03
N GLY A 147 -0.11 -7.41 -7.08
CA GLY A 147 0.63 -8.41 -6.31
C GLY A 147 0.20 -8.39 -4.86
N ARG A 148 0.07 -9.57 -4.24
CA ARG A 148 -0.13 -9.71 -2.79
C ARG A 148 1.15 -10.18 -2.13
N VAL A 149 1.38 -9.69 -0.91
CA VAL A 149 2.43 -10.21 -0.03
C VAL A 149 1.75 -10.90 1.14
N LYS A 150 2.06 -12.18 1.33
CA LYS A 150 1.53 -12.99 2.44
C LYS A 150 2.41 -12.86 3.67
N GLY A 151 1.80 -12.97 4.85
CA GLY A 151 2.54 -13.05 6.11
C GLY A 151 3.48 -11.86 6.28
N LEU A 152 2.93 -10.65 6.17
CA LEU A 152 3.59 -9.45 6.68
C LEU A 152 3.80 -9.70 8.18
N LEU A 153 5.01 -10.12 8.55
CA LEU A 153 5.39 -10.26 9.94
C LEU A 153 5.29 -8.88 10.58
N ASN A 154 5.04 -8.84 11.89
CA ASN A 154 5.43 -7.67 12.66
C ASN A 154 6.90 -7.41 12.31
N SER A 155 7.19 -6.33 11.58
CA SER A 155 8.39 -5.60 11.94
C SER A 155 8.24 -5.37 13.43
N GLU A 156 9.18 -5.84 14.24
CA GLU A 156 9.31 -5.33 15.60
C GLU A 156 9.04 -3.83 15.49
N VAL A 157 7.98 -3.36 16.15
CA VAL A 157 7.83 -1.93 16.35
C VAL A 157 9.03 -1.65 17.23
N ASP A 158 10.13 -1.22 16.62
CA ASP A 158 11.30 -0.74 17.34
C ASP A 158 10.75 0.27 18.34
N SER A 159 10.71 -0.17 19.58
CA SER A 159 10.29 0.62 20.72
C SER A 159 11.58 1.22 21.23
N ASP A 160 12.01 2.30 20.58
CA ASP A 160 12.96 3.30 21.11
C ASP A 160 12.84 4.63 20.33
#